data_AF-A0A3C1MX11-F1
#
_entry.id   AF-A0A3C1MX11-F1
#
_cell.length_a   1.000
_cell.length_b   1.000
_cell.length_c   1.000
_cell.angle_alpha   90.00
_cell.angle_beta   90.00
_cell.angle_gamma   90.00
#
_symmetry.space_group_name_H-M   'P 1'
#
loop_
_entity.id
_entity.type
_entity.pdbx_description
1 polymer ?
#
loop_
_entity_poly.entity_id
_entity_poly.type
_entity_poly.pdbx_seq_one_letter_code
_entity_poly.pdbx_strand_id
1 'polypeptide(L)'
;FNALNYVGTDALPQDQTQSHRLHEPSHMLSNIDPITGRDIGELAGHPFIVDGNMTMYFETEETRQAYLDMPADHPFKLVDNPTDEGYAEG
;
A
#
# COMPACT_ATOMS: atom_id res chain seq x y z
N PHE A 1 20.35 -49.60 -10.13
CA PHE A 1 20.30 -48.13 -10.06
C PHE A 1 18.86 -47.74 -9.81
N ASN A 2 18.61 -47.08 -8.68
CA ASN A 2 17.28 -46.92 -8.07
C ASN A 2 16.50 -45.80 -8.79
N ALA A 3 15.33 -46.13 -9.31
CA ALA A 3 14.48 -45.23 -10.09
C ALA A 3 13.66 -44.34 -9.15
N LEU A 4 14.24 -43.22 -8.72
CA LEU A 4 13.51 -42.16 -8.03
C LEU A 4 13.72 -40.84 -8.77
N ASN A 5 13.21 -40.79 -10.01
CA ASN A 5 12.96 -39.51 -10.65
C ASN A 5 11.66 -38.96 -10.06
N TYR A 6 11.79 -38.06 -9.08
CA TYR A 6 10.68 -37.25 -8.61
C TYR A 6 10.23 -36.36 -9.78
N VAL A 7 9.15 -36.75 -10.46
CA VAL A 7 8.52 -35.95 -11.49
C VAL A 7 7.61 -34.95 -10.77
N GLY A 8 8.10 -33.71 -10.61
CA GLY A 8 7.35 -32.62 -10.02
C GLY A 8 6.31 -32.07 -11.01
N THR A 9 5.30 -32.85 -11.35
CA THR A 9 4.24 -32.45 -12.30
C THR A 9 2.92 -32.08 -11.61
N ASP A 10 2.82 -32.23 -10.30
CA ASP A 10 1.61 -31.88 -9.55
C ASP A 10 1.83 -30.60 -8.76
N ALA A 11 1.10 -29.55 -9.11
CA ALA A 11 1.06 -28.31 -8.34
C ALA A 11 0.48 -28.62 -6.97
N LEU A 12 1.28 -28.43 -5.92
CA LEU A 12 0.84 -28.67 -4.54
C LEU A 12 -0.46 -27.87 -4.28
N PRO A 13 -1.38 -28.35 -3.44
CA PRO A 13 -2.63 -27.64 -3.14
C PRO A 13 -2.42 -26.18 -2.69
N GLN A 14 -1.26 -25.90 -2.10
CA GLN A 14 -0.83 -24.58 -1.63
C GLN A 14 -0.51 -23.60 -2.78
N ASP A 15 -0.23 -24.10 -3.99
CA ASP A 15 0.01 -23.32 -5.22
C ASP A 15 -1.33 -22.89 -5.88
N GLN A 16 -2.42 -23.57 -5.55
CA GLN A 16 -3.74 -23.34 -6.17
C GLN A 16 -4.48 -22.11 -5.62
N THR A 17 -3.96 -21.49 -4.57
CA THR A 17 -4.56 -20.29 -3.97
C THR A 17 -3.52 -19.19 -3.90
N GLN A 18 -3.86 -18.00 -4.39
CA GLN A 18 -3.06 -16.81 -4.13
C GLN A 18 -2.92 -16.61 -2.62
N SER A 19 -1.75 -16.15 -2.18
CA SER A 19 -1.47 -15.90 -0.76
C SER A 19 -2.24 -14.67 -0.27
N HIS A 20 -3.55 -14.82 -0.06
CA HIS A 20 -4.45 -13.71 0.30
C HIS A 20 -4.08 -13.02 1.63
N ARG A 21 -3.27 -13.66 2.49
CA ARG A 21 -2.83 -13.06 3.76
C ARG A 21 -1.59 -12.17 3.66
N LEU A 22 -0.87 -12.17 2.54
CA LEU A 22 0.39 -11.45 2.43
C LEU A 22 0.25 -10.05 1.80
N HIS A 23 -0.82 -9.81 1.03
CA HIS A 23 -0.93 -8.61 0.19
C HIS A 23 -1.62 -7.40 0.83
N GLU A 24 -2.17 -7.53 2.04
CA GLU A 24 -2.94 -6.44 2.64
C GLU A 24 -2.57 -6.28 4.12
N PRO A 25 -1.53 -5.50 4.46
CA PRO A 25 -1.43 -4.97 5.81
C PRO A 25 -2.71 -4.21 6.11
N SER A 26 -3.42 -4.63 7.16
CA SER A 26 -4.70 -4.06 7.56
C SER A 26 -4.61 -2.58 7.92
N HIS A 27 -3.41 -2.10 8.27
CA HIS A 27 -3.10 -0.69 8.50
C HIS A 27 -1.60 -0.43 8.33
N MET A 28 -1.22 0.59 7.57
CA MET A 28 0.16 1.04 7.38
C MET A 28 0.41 2.32 8.19
N LEU A 29 1.56 2.39 8.85
CA LEU A 29 2.00 3.57 9.60
C LEU A 29 3.24 4.12 8.93
N SER A 30 3.21 5.41 8.56
CA SER A 30 4.38 6.13 8.06
C SER A 30 4.84 7.15 9.09
N ASN A 31 6.06 6.96 9.58
CA ASN A 31 6.75 7.88 10.47
C ASN A 31 7.60 8.91 9.70
N ILE A 32 7.60 8.88 8.37
CA ILE A 32 8.34 9.84 7.54
C ILE A 32 7.41 10.98 7.19
N ASP A 33 7.80 12.21 7.53
CA ASP A 33 7.09 13.42 7.13
C ASP A 33 7.19 13.56 5.60
N PRO A 34 6.05 13.55 4.86
CA PRO A 34 6.06 13.51 3.40
C PRO A 34 6.50 14.84 2.75
N ILE A 35 6.55 15.93 3.51
CA ILE A 35 6.98 17.25 3.01
C ILE A 35 8.48 17.44 3.13
N THR A 36 9.04 17.04 4.27
CA THR A 36 10.45 17.25 4.62
C THR A 36 11.31 16.02 4.36
N GLY A 37 10.71 14.83 4.26
CA GLY A 37 11.39 13.54 4.11
C GLY A 37 12.11 13.08 5.37
N ARG A 38 11.80 13.67 6.53
CA ARG A 38 12.47 13.36 7.80
C ARG A 38 11.72 12.29 8.58
N ASP A 39 12.50 11.46 9.27
CA ASP A 39 11.96 10.48 10.20
C ASP A 39 11.51 11.15 11.50
N ILE A 40 10.27 10.87 11.90
CA ILE A 40 9.66 11.30 13.15
C ILE A 40 9.85 10.16 14.14
N GLY A 41 10.83 10.31 15.04
CA GLY A 41 11.18 9.26 15.99
C GLY A 41 10.05 8.94 16.99
N GLU A 42 9.49 9.97 17.64
CA GLU A 42 8.35 9.81 18.58
C GLU A 42 7.07 10.28 17.89
N LEU A 43 6.13 9.36 17.65
CA LEU A 43 4.87 9.69 16.97
C LEU A 43 3.79 10.26 17.91
N ALA A 44 4.00 10.16 19.22
CA ALA A 44 3.05 10.58 20.22
C ALA A 44 2.95 12.12 20.25
N GLY A 45 1.76 12.66 20.00
CA GLY A 45 1.52 14.11 20.00
C GLY A 45 1.87 14.82 18.70
N HIS A 46 2.39 14.11 17.69
CA HIS A 46 2.61 14.68 16.37
C HIS A 46 1.31 14.74 15.56
N PRO A 47 1.15 15.79 14.72
CA PRO A 47 0.04 15.85 13.79
C PRO A 47 0.10 14.68 12.81
N PHE A 48 -1.06 14.12 12.49
CA PHE A 48 -1.19 13.03 11.53
C PHE A 48 -2.43 13.19 10.65
N ILE A 49 -2.46 12.49 9.53
CA ILE A 49 -3.64 12.30 8.69
C ILE A 49 -3.86 10.81 8.45
N VAL A 50 -5.10 10.44 8.17
CA VAL A 50 -5.47 9.07 7.78
C VAL A 50 -5.92 9.13 6.33
N ASP A 51 -5.22 8.40 5.47
CA ASP A 51 -5.53 8.23 4.05
C ASP A 51 -5.76 6.74 3.79
N GLY A 52 -7.02 6.35 3.61
CA GLY A 52 -7.40 4.94 3.46
C GLY A 52 -6.91 4.05 4.60
N ASN A 53 -6.01 3.11 4.29
CA ASN A 53 -5.39 2.19 5.25
C ASN A 53 -4.03 2.70 5.79
N MET A 54 -3.64 3.93 5.48
CA MET A 54 -2.35 4.50 5.85
C MET A 54 -2.53 5.69 6.80
N THR A 55 -1.80 5.69 7.91
CA THR A 55 -1.66 6.89 8.75
C THR A 55 -0.29 7.50 8.52
N MET A 56 -0.29 8.77 8.10
CA MET A 56 0.92 9.55 7.84
C MET A 56 1.10 10.57 8.95
N TYR A 57 2.27 10.55 9.59
CA TYR A 57 2.65 11.52 10.62
C TYR A 57 3.45 12.68 10.03
N PHE A 58 3.37 13.83 10.69
CA PHE A 58 4.03 15.08 10.29
C PHE A 58 4.88 15.64 11.42
N GLU A 59 5.99 16.27 11.08
CA GLU A 59 6.88 16.90 12.05
C GLU A 59 6.14 18.07 12.75
N THR A 60 5.37 18.86 11.99
CA THR A 60 4.62 20.02 12.50
C THR A 60 3.24 20.18 11.84
N GLU A 61 2.38 21.04 12.40
CA GLU A 61 1.09 21.37 11.79
C GLU A 61 1.26 22.11 10.45
N GLU A 62 2.36 22.85 10.30
CA GLU A 62 2.70 23.57 9.07
C GLU A 62 2.98 22.60 7.91
N THR A 63 3.74 21.53 8.14
CA THR A 63 4.01 20.52 7.11
C THR A 63 2.76 19.71 6.80
N ARG A 64 1.92 19.40 7.80
CA ARG A 64 0.59 18.80 7.56
C ARG A 64 -0.27 19.68 6.66
N GLN A 65 -0.35 20.98 6.95
CA GLN A 65 -1.18 21.89 6.17
C GLN A 65 -0.64 22.09 4.75
N ALA A 66 0.68 22.16 4.59
CA ALA A 66 1.32 22.22 3.28
C ALA A 66 0.98 20.97 2.44
N TYR A 67 0.97 19.78 3.05
CA TYR A 67 0.56 18.55 2.37
C TYR A 67 -0.91 18.56 1.92
N LEU A 68 -1.81 19.11 2.73
CA LEU A 68 -3.23 19.25 2.38
C LEU A 68 -3.49 20.34 1.33
N ASP A 69 -2.63 21.36 1.29
CA ASP A 69 -2.73 22.47 0.32
C ASP A 69 -2.10 22.11 -1.04
N MET A 70 -1.22 21.11 -1.08
CA MET A 70 -0.64 20.63 -2.32
C MET A 70 -1.75 20.24 -3.29
N PRO A 71 -1.83 20.87 -4.48
CA PRO A 71 -2.79 20.46 -5.48
C PRO A 71 -2.45 19.02 -5.86
N ALA A 72 -3.45 18.15 -5.80
CA ALA A 72 -3.32 16.81 -6.35
C ALA A 72 -3.03 16.95 -7.85
N ASP A 73 -1.76 16.86 -8.25
CA ASP A 73 -1.32 16.77 -9.63
C ASP A 73 -1.65 15.37 -10.14
N HIS A 74 -2.93 15.04 -10.12
CA HIS A 74 -3.44 13.86 -10.79
C HIS A 74 -4.29 14.36 -11.96
N PRO A 75 -3.82 14.22 -13.21
CA PRO A 75 -4.55 14.71 -14.38
C PRO A 75 -5.92 14.03 -14.54
N PHE A 76 -6.17 12.96 -13.78
CA PHE A 76 -7.46 12.29 -13.70
C PHE A 76 -7.91 12.17 -12.24
N LYS A 77 -9.10 12.71 -11.96
CA LYS A 77 -9.88 12.25 -10.81
C LYS A 77 -10.16 10.78 -11.04
N LEU A 78 -9.46 9.91 -10.32
CA LEU A 78 -9.83 8.50 -10.30
C LEU A 78 -11.28 8.47 -9.84
N VAL A 79 -12.17 8.07 -10.76
CA VAL A 79 -13.56 7.83 -10.44
C VAL A 79 -13.56 6.79 -9.31
N ASP A 80 -14.32 7.06 -8.24
CA ASP A 80 -14.67 6.03 -7.27
C ASP A 80 -15.14 4.84 -8.10
N ASN A 81 -14.45 3.71 -8.00
CA ASN A 81 -14.71 2.57 -8.86
C ASN A 81 -15.71 1.63 -8.18
N PRO A 82 -17.02 1.68 -8.50
CA PRO A 82 -17.90 0.59 -8.16
C PRO A 82 -17.99 -0.47 -9.27
N THR A 83 -17.44 -0.28 -10.49
CA THR A 83 -17.63 -1.23 -11.61
C THR A 83 -16.65 -1.02 -12.78
N ASP A 84 -15.34 -1.16 -12.58
CA ASP A 84 -14.36 -1.16 -13.69
C ASP A 84 -14.12 -2.61 -14.09
N GLU A 85 -15.05 -3.09 -14.90
CA GLU A 85 -14.91 -4.26 -15.75
C GLU A 85 -13.78 -3.96 -16.74
N GLY A 86 -12.55 -4.23 -16.30
CA GLY A 86 -11.33 -4.07 -17.10
C GLY A 86 -11.45 -4.85 -18.41
N TYR A 87 -11.65 -4.12 -19.50
CA TYR A 87 -11.59 -4.69 -20.84
C TYR A 87 -10.14 -5.09 -21.10
N ALA A 88 -9.89 -6.40 -21.21
CA ALA A 88 -8.62 -6.92 -21.69
C ALA A 88 -8.43 -6.47 -23.15
N GLU A 89 -7.48 -5.57 -23.39
CA GLU A 89 -7.11 -5.17 -24.74
C GLU A 89 -6.11 -6.17 -25.34
N GLY A 90 -6.59 -6.90 -26.35
CA GLY A 90 -5.88 -7.23 -27.60
C GLY A 90 -4.78 -8.28 -27.58
#